data_AF-A0A519ZLC0-F1
#
_entry.id   AF-A0A519ZLC0-F1
#
_cell.length_a   1.000
_cell.length_b   1.000
_cell.length_c   1.000
_cell.angle_alpha   90.00
_cell.angle_beta   90.00
_cell.angle_gamma   90.00
#
_symmetry.space_group_name_H-M   'P 1'
#
loop_
_entity.id
_entity.type
_entity.pdbx_description
1 polymer ?
#
loop_
_entity_poly.entity_id
_entity_poly.type
_entity_poly.pdbx_seq_one_letter_code
_entity_poly.pdbx_strand_id
1 'polypeptide(L)' 'YVGTYYHAGKLLEGFGRKDEAEQVYRKGLVVSRKAGQMHAAAEIQQALNSCLGLDYEDE' A
#
# COMPACT_ATOMS: atom_id res chain seq x y z
N TYR A 1 -11.06 0.96 9.16
CA TYR A 1 -10.71 -0.42 8.78
C TYR A 1 -9.40 -0.38 8.02
N VAL A 2 -8.44 -1.26 8.29
CA VAL A 2 -7.07 -1.06 7.76
C VAL A 2 -6.95 -1.33 6.26
N GLY A 3 -7.82 -2.17 5.70
CA GLY A 3 -7.97 -2.35 4.26
C GLY A 3 -8.40 -1.08 3.50
N THR A 4 -8.95 -0.07 4.19
CA THR A 4 -9.26 1.23 3.55
C THR A 4 -8.01 1.90 2.99
N TYR A 5 -6.86 1.74 3.64
CA TYR A 5 -5.60 2.31 3.14
C TYR A 5 -5.14 1.62 1.85
N TYR A 6 -5.34 0.31 1.72
CA TYR A 6 -5.03 -0.42 0.49
C TYR A 6 -5.88 0.12 -0.68
N HIS A 7 -7.20 0.16 -0.53
CA HIS A 7 -8.09 0.58 -1.61
C HIS A 7 -7.94 2.06 -1.96
N ALA A 8 -7.69 2.93 -0.97
CA ALA A 8 -7.42 4.34 -1.21
C ALA A 8 -6.13 4.54 -2.03
N GLY A 9 -5.06 3.78 -1.74
CA GLY A 9 -3.84 3.79 -2.54
C GLY A 9 -4.08 3.34 -3.98
N LYS A 10 -4.78 2.21 -4.19
CA LYS A 10 -5.08 1.70 -5.54
C LYS A 10 -5.93 2.68 -6.35
N LEU A 11 -6.85 3.38 -5.68
CA LEU A 11 -7.66 4.42 -6.32
C LEU A 11 -6.79 5.61 -6.77
N LEU A 12 -5.85 6.05 -5.95
CA LEU A 12 -4.92 7.13 -6.29
C LEU A 12 -3.99 6.73 -7.45
N GLU A 13 -3.50 5.50 -7.47
CA GLU A 13 -2.76 4.95 -8.61
C GLU A 13 -3.59 4.99 -9.90
N GLY A 14 -4.88 4.62 -9.84
CA GLY A 14 -5.79 4.70 -10.98
C GLY A 14 -6.00 6.13 -11.52
N PHE A 15 -5.77 7.14 -10.69
CA PHE A 15 -5.77 8.55 -11.09
C PHE A 15 -4.37 9.08 -11.48
N GLY A 16 -3.34 8.24 -11.52
CA GLY A 16 -1.97 8.64 -11.80
C GLY A 16 -1.28 9.39 -10.65
N ARG A 17 -1.90 9.46 -9.46
CA ARG A 17 -1.41 10.20 -8.28
C ARG A 17 -0.50 9.31 -7.43
N LYS A 18 0.59 8.82 -8.02
CA LYS A 18 1.48 7.82 -7.39
C LYS A 18 2.11 8.30 -6.08
N ASP A 19 2.53 9.56 -6.00
CA ASP A 19 3.12 10.11 -4.77
C ASP A 19 2.14 10.09 -3.59
N GLU A 20 0.85 10.33 -3.85
CA GLU A 20 -0.19 10.29 -2.83
C GLU A 20 -0.55 8.85 -2.47
N ALA A 21 -0.57 7.93 -3.45
CA ALA A 21 -0.76 6.51 -3.19
C ALA A 21 0.33 5.97 -2.25
N GLU A 22 1.60 6.33 -2.50
CA GLU A 22 2.72 5.96 -1.64
C GLU A 22 2.50 6.41 -0.19
N GLN A 23 2.13 7.68 0.02
CA GLN A 23 1.87 8.23 1.35
C GLN A 23 0.74 7.47 2.07
N VAL A 24 -0.34 7.17 1.35
CA VAL A 24 -1.47 6.41 1.89
C VAL A 24 -1.05 5.00 2.28
N TYR A 25 -0.27 4.30 1.45
CA TYR A 25 0.23 2.97 1.77
C TYR A 25 1.17 2.96 2.98
N ARG A 26 2.12 3.89 3.05
CA ARG A 26 3.03 4.01 4.20
C ARG A 26 2.26 4.24 5.50
N LYS A 27 1.24 5.10 5.47
CA LYS A 27 0.36 5.35 6.62
C LYS A 27 -0.43 4.08 6.99
N GLY A 28 -1.00 3.41 5.99
CA GLY A 28 -1.72 2.14 6.18
C GLY A 28 -0.86 1.07 6.83
N LEU A 29 0.39 0.93 6.40
CA LEU A 29 1.34 -0.03 6.94
C LEU A 29 1.61 0.21 8.43
N VAL A 30 1.83 1.47 8.82
CA VAL A 30 2.01 1.86 10.23
C VAL A 30 0.77 1.52 11.06
N VAL A 31 -0.42 1.85 10.56
CA VAL A 31 -1.69 1.58 11.27
C VAL A 31 -1.93 0.07 11.39
N SER A 32 -1.72 -0.71 10.33
CA SER A 32 -1.89 -2.17 10.34
C SER A 32 -0.97 -2.85 11.33
N ARG A 33 0.32 -2.47 11.34
CA ARG A 33 1.31 -3.01 12.29
C ARG A 33 0.94 -2.67 13.73
N LYS A 34 0.55 -1.43 14.01
CA LYS A 34 0.09 -1.02 15.36
C LYS A 34 -1.16 -1.75 15.82
N ALA A 35 -2.04 -2.11 14.88
CA ALA A 35 -3.26 -2.86 15.16
C ALA A 35 -3.06 -4.39 15.21
N GLY A 36 -1.84 -4.90 15.01
CA GLY A 36 -1.57 -6.35 14.93
C GLY A 36 -2.13 -7.03 13.67
N GLN A 37 -2.58 -6.25 12.68
CA GLN A 37 -3.22 -6.74 11.46
C GLN A 37 -2.16 -7.08 10.40
N MET A 38 -1.42 -8.16 10.64
CA MET A 38 -0.26 -8.52 9.81
C MET A 38 -0.62 -8.92 8.38
N HIS A 39 -1.78 -9.54 8.15
CA HIS A 39 -2.26 -9.85 6.80
C HIS A 39 -2.49 -8.58 5.98
N ALA A 40 -3.26 -7.62 6.52
CA ALA A 40 -3.47 -6.32 5.88
C ALA A 40 -2.16 -5.53 5.71
N ALA A 41 -1.20 -5.66 6.64
CA ALA A 41 0.11 -5.04 6.50
C ALA A 41 0.89 -5.65 5.30
N ALA A 42 0.81 -6.96 5.09
CA ALA A 42 1.46 -7.63 3.96
C ALA A 42 0.85 -7.18 2.61
N GLU A 43 -0.48 -7.12 2.50
CA GLU A 43 -1.16 -6.65 1.28
C GLU A 43 -0.79 -5.19 0.96
N ILE A 44 -0.75 -4.32 1.97
CA ILE A 44 -0.33 -2.92 1.80
C ILE A 44 1.14 -2.82 1.42
N GLN A 45 2.02 -3.65 2.00
CA GLN A 45 3.44 -3.66 1.64
C GLN A 45 3.64 -4.09 0.18
N GLN A 46 2.91 -5.10 -0.29
CA GLN A 46 2.98 -5.54 -1.69
C GLN A 46 2.51 -4.44 -2.64
N ALA A 47 1.38 -3.78 -2.33
CA ALA A 47 0.89 -2.67 -3.14
C ALA A 47 1.87 -1.47 -3.15
N LEU A 48 2.49 -1.17 -2.01
CA LEU A 48 3.53 -0.14 -1.93
C LEU A 48 4.74 -0.47 -2.81
N ASN A 49 5.20 -1.73 -2.78
CA ASN A 49 6.33 -2.15 -3.60
C ASN A 49 6.02 -1.98 -5.10
N SER A 50 4.85 -2.43 -5.55
CA SER A 50 4.42 -2.26 -6.94
C SER A 50 4.24 -0.78 -7.31
N CYS A 51 3.67 0.04 -6.42
CA CYS A 51 3.55 1.49 -6.63
C CYS A 51 4.91 2.17 -6.84
N LEU A 52 5.95 1.69 -6.14
CA LEU A 52 7.32 2.18 -6.24
C LEU A 52 8.13 1.54 -7.38
N GLY A 53 7.56 0.60 -8.14
CA GLY A 53 8.29 -0.17 -9.15
C GLY A 53 9.40 -1.05 -8.56
N LEU A 54 9.21 -1.49 -7.32
CA LEU A 54 10.09 -2.43 -6.60
C LEU A 54 9.61 -3.88 -6.71
N ASP A 55 8.54 -4.12 -7.46
CA ASP A 55 8.08 -5.46 -7.86
C ASP A 55 8.94 -5.97 -9.01
N TYR A 56 10.23 -6.14 -8.76
CA TYR A 56 11.07 -7.01 -9.58
C TYR A 56 10.63 -8.45 -9.28
N GLU A 57 9.60 -8.93 -9.98
CA GLU A 57 9.55 -10.35 -10.31
C GLU A 57 10.54 -10.54 -11.45
N ASP A 58 11.65 -11.21 -11.12
CA ASP A 58 12.67 -11.65 -12.07
C ASP A 58 12.01 -12.30 -13.31
N GLU A 59 12.58 -11.98 -14.48
CA GLU A 59 12.27 -12.57 -15.79
C GLU A 59 12.31 -14.12 -15.78
#